data_AF-A0A353PH31-F1
#
_entry.id   AF-A0A353PH31-F1
#
_cell.length_a   1.000
_cell.length_b   1.000
_cell.length_c   1.000
_cell.angle_alpha   90.00
_cell.angle_beta   90.00
_cell.angle_gamma   90.00
#
_symmetry.space_group_name_H-M   'P 1'
#
loop_
_entity.id
_entity.type
_entity.pdbx_description
1 polymer ?
#
loop_
_entity_poly.entity_id
_entity_poly.type
_entity_poly.pdbx_seq_one_letter_code
_entity_poly.pdbx_strand_id
1 'polypeptide(L)'
;HRFIVAEQLREICASGATIILEPHGRNTAPAAAVAALFSQQKYGEDALVFLMSADHAVADVPAFCEASRIAAQVASGGYLMVFGIKPTRAETGYGYLKRGKP
;
A
#
# COMPACT_ATOMS: atom_id res chain seq x y z
N HIS A 1 -15.00 11.71 2.73
CA HIS A 1 -14.26 11.17 3.89
C HIS A 1 -13.11 12.03 4.42
N ARG A 2 -12.73 13.17 3.81
CA ARG A 2 -11.53 13.94 4.21
C ARG A 2 -11.46 14.36 5.68
N PHE A 3 -12.60 14.74 6.28
CA PHE A 3 -12.64 15.21 7.67
C PHE A 3 -12.42 14.08 8.67
N ILE A 4 -13.02 12.91 8.40
CA ILE A 4 -12.85 11.70 9.22
C ILE A 4 -11.39 11.25 9.20
N VAL A 5 -10.79 11.19 8.00
CA VAL A 5 -9.37 10.84 7.85
C VAL A 5 -8.48 11.82 8.61
N ALA A 6 -8.75 13.13 8.52
CA ALA A 6 -7.99 14.13 9.26
C ALA A 6 -8.14 14.01 10.78
N GLU A 7 -9.31 13.61 11.28
CA GLU A 7 -9.51 13.35 12.71
C GLU A 7 -8.75 12.11 13.17
N GLN A 8 -8.88 10.99 12.45
CA GLN A 8 -8.17 9.74 12.77
C GLN A 8 -6.65 9.93 12.78
N LEU A 9 -6.11 10.73 11.86
CA LEU A 9 -4.69 11.09 11.85
C LEU A 9 -4.29 11.91 13.09
N ARG A 10 -5.16 12.79 13.59
CA ARG A 10 -4.94 13.52 14.85
C ARG A 10 -4.98 12.59 16.06
N GLU A 11 -5.95 11.68 16.12
CA GLU A 11 -6.09 10.72 17.23
C GLU A 11 -4.82 9.87 17.42
N ILE A 12 -4.15 9.49 16.33
CA ILE A 12 -2.90 8.73 16.38
C ILE A 12 -1.65 9.61 16.40
N CYS A 13 -1.80 10.94 16.53
CA CYS A 13 -0.70 11.91 16.53
C CYS A 13 0.22 11.81 15.29
N ALA A 14 -0.34 11.41 14.14
CA ALA A 14 0.40 11.34 12.89
C ALA A 14 0.62 12.75 12.32
N SER A 15 1.81 13.30 12.55
CA SER A 15 2.24 14.57 11.96
C SER A 15 2.81 14.37 10.55
N GLY A 16 2.61 15.35 9.66
CA GLY A 16 3.17 15.33 8.31
C GLY A 16 2.43 14.48 7.26
N ALA A 17 1.30 13.86 7.63
CA ALA A 17 0.45 13.14 6.69
C ALA A 17 -0.14 14.07 5.62
N THR A 18 -0.20 13.61 4.37
CA THR A 18 -0.79 14.34 3.25
C THR A 18 -2.09 13.64 2.81
N ILE A 19 -3.19 14.40 2.74
CA ILE A 19 -4.48 13.90 2.24
C ILE A 19 -4.66 14.41 0.80
N ILE A 20 -4.72 13.50 -0.16
CA ILE A 20 -4.99 13.81 -1.57
C ILE A 20 -6.45 13.48 -1.86
N LEU A 21 -7.19 14.43 -2.44
CA LEU A 21 -8.61 14.25 -2.77
C LEU A 21 -8.76 13.90 -4.25
N GLU A 22 -9.37 12.76 -4.53
CA GLU A 22 -9.79 12.42 -5.89
C GLU A 22 -11.08 13.17 -6.24
N PRO A 23 -11.19 13.75 -7.45
CA PRO A 23 -12.41 14.44 -7.88
C PRO A 23 -13.57 13.46 -8.10
N HIS A 24 -13.26 12.22 -8.50
CA HIS A 24 -14.19 11.14 -8.73
C HIS A 24 -13.50 9.80 -8.41
N GLY A 25 -14.25 8.83 -7.89
CA GLY A 25 -13.71 7.48 -7.68
C GLY A 25 -13.42 6.79 -9.02
N ARG A 26 -12.17 6.38 -9.24
CA ARG A 26 -11.71 5.70 -10.47
C ARG A 26 -11.01 4.38 -10.20
N ASN A 27 -11.34 3.74 -9.08
CA ASN A 27 -10.69 2.50 -8.59
C ASN A 27 -9.21 2.75 -8.20
N THR A 28 -8.45 1.69 -7.93
CA THR A 28 -7.13 1.75 -7.28
C THR A 28 -5.99 2.24 -8.19
N ALA A 29 -6.02 1.93 -9.49
CA ALA A 29 -4.90 2.25 -10.36
C ALA A 29 -4.61 3.77 -10.50
N PRO A 30 -5.62 4.65 -10.68
CA PRO A 30 -5.39 6.09 -10.70
C PRO A 30 -4.90 6.64 -9.37
N ALA A 31 -5.44 6.16 -8.24
CA ALA A 31 -4.98 6.55 -6.90
C ALA A 31 -3.50 6.18 -6.68
N ALA A 32 -3.11 4.96 -7.09
CA ALA A 32 -1.73 4.49 -7.05
C ALA A 32 -0.79 5.35 -7.91
N ALA A 33 -1.20 5.72 -9.12
CA ALA A 33 -0.42 6.58 -10.01
C ALA A 33 -0.22 7.98 -9.41
N VAL A 34 -1.27 8.58 -8.83
CA VAL A 34 -1.18 9.88 -8.16
C VAL A 34 -0.24 9.81 -6.94
N ALA A 35 -0.34 8.76 -6.12
CA ALA A 35 0.55 8.56 -4.99
C ALA A 35 2.02 8.40 -5.40
N ALA A 36 2.29 7.67 -6.50
CA ALA A 36 3.62 7.51 -7.05
C ALA A 36 4.22 8.84 -7.52
N LEU A 37 3.47 9.61 -8.32
CA LEU A 37 3.92 10.92 -8.81
C LEU A 37 4.15 11.92 -7.68
N PHE A 38 3.24 11.96 -6.70
CA PHE A 38 3.41 12.81 -5.52
C PHE A 38 4.66 12.44 -4.72
N SER A 39 4.89 11.14 -4.51
CA SER A 39 6.05 10.65 -3.76
C SER A 39 7.35 10.94 -4.48
N GLN A 40 7.38 10.76 -5.81
CA GLN A 40 8.53 11.10 -6.65
C GLN A 40 8.90 12.58 -6.52
N GLN A 41 7.91 13.48 -6.62
CA GLN A 41 8.14 14.92 -6.51
C GLN A 41 8.62 15.35 -5.12
N LYS A 42 8.13 14.69 -4.07
CA LYS A 42 8.41 15.06 -2.68
C LYS A 42 9.70 14.44 -2.12
N TYR A 43 10.04 13.22 -2.54
CA TYR A 43 11.10 12.41 -1.93
C TYR A 43 12.19 11.98 -2.92
N GLY A 44 12.04 12.24 -4.22
CA GLY A 44 13.04 11.93 -5.26
C GLY A 44 12.66 10.73 -6.15
N GLU A 45 13.45 10.49 -7.19
CA GLU A 45 13.18 9.44 -8.20
C GLU A 45 13.19 8.02 -7.61
N ASP A 46 14.02 7.79 -6.58
CA ASP A 46 14.16 6.49 -5.91
C ASP A 46 13.13 6.26 -4.78
N ALA A 47 12.10 7.11 -4.69
CA ALA A 47 11.08 7.00 -3.65
C ALA A 47 10.31 5.67 -3.76
N LEU A 48 10.39 4.85 -2.71
CA LEU A 48 9.61 3.62 -2.60
C LEU A 48 8.20 3.92 -2.07
N VAL A 49 7.19 3.43 -2.79
CA VAL A 49 5.79 3.58 -2.41
C VAL A 49 5.22 2.25 -1.95
N PHE A 50 4.77 2.21 -0.71
CA PHE A 50 3.99 1.11 -0.16
C PHE A 50 2.50 1.40 -0.28
N LEU A 51 1.78 0.58 -1.06
CA LEU A 51 0.35 0.72 -1.27
C LEU A 51 -0.43 -0.33 -0.48
N MET A 52 -1.40 0.10 0.32
CA MET A 52 -2.29 -0.78 1.06
C MET A 52 -3.73 -0.26 1.10
N SER A 53 -4.68 -1.18 1.22
CA SER A 53 -6.07 -0.82 1.48
C SER A 53 -6.25 -0.39 2.93
N ALA A 54 -7.06 0.65 3.16
CA ALA A 54 -7.30 1.20 4.49
C ALA A 54 -8.25 0.33 5.35
N ASP A 55 -8.91 -0.67 4.75
CA ASP A 55 -9.92 -1.52 5.37
C ASP A 55 -9.47 -2.99 5.55
N HIS A 56 -8.19 -3.28 5.32
CA HIS A 56 -7.63 -4.60 5.61
C HIS A 56 -7.29 -4.75 7.10
N ALA A 57 -7.75 -5.84 7.72
CA ALA A 57 -7.34 -6.23 9.06
C ALA A 57 -6.16 -7.22 9.03
N VAL A 58 -5.07 -6.85 9.69
CA VAL A 58 -3.86 -7.68 9.83
C VAL A 58 -3.66 -8.02 11.30
N ALA A 59 -3.83 -9.29 11.66
CA ALA A 59 -3.72 -9.75 13.04
C ALA A 59 -2.26 -9.87 13.51
N ASP A 60 -1.38 -10.41 12.66
CA ASP A 60 0.03 -10.60 12.96
C ASP A 60 0.85 -9.39 12.45
N VAL A 61 0.83 -8.31 13.23
CA VAL A 61 1.55 -7.07 12.92
C VAL A 61 3.07 -7.29 12.83
N PRO A 62 3.73 -8.03 13.73
CA PRO A 62 5.17 -8.31 13.61
C PRO A 62 5.55 -9.00 12.30
N ALA A 63 4.82 -10.06 11.90
CA ALA A 63 5.09 -10.76 10.66
C ALA A 63 4.86 -9.87 9.43
N PHE A 64 3.83 -9.03 9.47
CA PHE A 64 3.56 -8.07 8.39
C PHE A 64 4.65 -7.01 8.25
N CYS A 65 5.12 -6.45 9.37
CA CYS A 65 6.24 -5.52 9.37
C CYS A 65 7.51 -6.17 8.80
N GLU A 66 7.80 -7.42 9.15
CA GLU A 66 8.96 -8.13 8.63
C GLU A 66 8.86 -8.41 7.12
N ALA A 67 7.70 -8.90 6.68
CA ALA A 67 7.43 -9.07 5.25
C ALA A 67 7.58 -7.74 4.48
N SER A 68 7.13 -6.63 5.07
CA SER A 68 7.23 -5.30 4.47
C SER A 68 8.67 -4.82 4.33
N ARG A 69 9.55 -5.11 5.31
CA ARG A 69 10.98 -4.80 5.21
C ARG A 69 11.66 -5.61 4.10
N ILE A 70 11.37 -6.91 4.02
CA ILE A 70 11.91 -7.77 2.96
C ILE A 70 11.44 -7.27 1.59
N ALA A 71 10.15 -6.94 1.46
CA ALA A 71 9.61 -6.39 0.23
C ALA A 71 10.28 -5.06 -0.16
N ALA A 72 10.50 -4.15 0.79
CA ALA A 72 11.17 -2.87 0.53
C ALA A 72 12.62 -3.07 0.05
N GLN A 73 13.36 -4.03 0.61
CA GLN A 73 14.72 -4.36 0.19
C GLN A 73 14.79 -4.90 -1.24
N VAL A 74 13.80 -5.69 -1.67
CA VAL A 74 13.75 -6.19 -3.05
C VAL A 74 13.24 -5.10 -4.00
N ALA A 75 12.25 -4.31 -3.57
CA ALA A 75 11.68 -3.23 -4.37
C ALA A 75 12.68 -2.12 -4.70
N SER A 76 13.64 -1.84 -3.81
CA SER A 76 14.73 -0.89 -4.09
C SER A 76 15.61 -1.31 -5.27
N GLY A 77 15.59 -2.58 -5.67
CA GLY A 77 16.23 -3.09 -6.88
C GLY A 77 15.43 -2.87 -8.18
N GLY A 78 14.32 -2.13 -8.14
CA GLY A 78 13.46 -1.87 -9.30
C GLY A 78 12.37 -2.92 -9.55
N TYR A 79 12.09 -3.78 -8.57
CA TYR A 79 11.08 -4.83 -8.68
C TYR A 79 9.73 -4.39 -8.10
N LEU A 80 8.63 -4.78 -8.75
CA LEU A 80 7.29 -4.66 -8.18
C LEU A 80 7.02 -5.82 -7.22
N MET A 81 6.76 -5.49 -5.95
CA MET A 81 6.49 -6.46 -4.90
C MET A 81 5.00 -6.60 -4.62
N VAL A 82 4.57 -7.84 -4.39
CA VAL A 82 3.19 -8.18 -4.01
C VAL A 82 3.20 -9.13 -2.82
N PHE A 83 2.25 -8.94 -1.89
CA PHE A 83 2.10 -9.82 -0.73
C PHE A 83 1.10 -10.93 -1.05
N GLY A 84 1.59 -12.16 -1.12
CA GLY A 84 0.76 -13.34 -1.30
C GLY A 84 0.29 -13.92 0.03
N ILE A 85 -1.00 -14.23 0.12
CA ILE A 85 -1.59 -14.94 1.27
C ILE A 85 -1.97 -16.35 0.80
N LYS A 86 -1.74 -17.36 1.65
CA LYS A 86 -2.18 -18.73 1.36
C LYS A 86 -3.71 -18.79 1.40
N PRO A 87 -4.39 -19.14 0.30
CA PRO A 87 -5.84 -19.22 0.28
C PRO A 87 -6.33 -20.36 1.17
N THR A 88 -7.40 -20.13 1.92
CA THR A 88 -8.10 -21.15 2.73
C THR A 88 -9.35 -21.69 2.04
N ARG A 89 -9.82 -21.02 0.98
CA ARG A 89 -10.93 -21.42 0.11
C ARG A 89 -10.74 -20.85 -1.29
N ALA A 90 -11.49 -21.35 -2.26
CA ALA A 90 -11.57 -20.80 -3.61
C ALA A 90 -12.45 -19.54 -3.65
N GLU A 91 -11.93 -18.42 -3.16
CA GLU A 91 -12.59 -17.11 -3.20
C GLU A 91 -12.45 -16.50 -4.60
N THR A 92 -13.55 -16.19 -5.28
CA THR A 92 -13.53 -15.67 -6.66
C THR A 92 -13.37 -14.15 -6.74
N GLY A 93 -13.58 -13.45 -5.63
CA GLY A 93 -13.33 -12.01 -5.52
C GLY A 93 -11.84 -11.63 -5.42
N TYR A 94 -10.94 -12.59 -5.27
CA TYR A 94 -9.50 -12.35 -5.13
C TYR A 94 -8.72 -12.56 -6.44
N GLY A 95 -7.64 -11.79 -6.59
CA GLY A 95 -6.58 -12.11 -7.53
C GLY A 95 -5.72 -13.25 -7.01
N TYR A 96 -5.30 -14.17 -7.88
CA TYR A 96 -4.41 -15.28 -7.54
C TYR A 96 -3.02 -15.06 -8.12
N LEU A 97 -2.00 -15.31 -7.30
CA LEU A 97 -0.60 -15.22 -7.69
C LEU A 97 -0.08 -16.61 -8.06
N LYS A 98 0.37 -16.78 -9.30
CA LYS A 98 1.11 -17.97 -9.72
C LYS A 98 2.58 -17.79 -9.35
N ARG A 99 3.07 -18.62 -8.43
CA ARG A 99 4.49 -18.63 -8.05
C ARG A 99 5.35 -19.07 -9.25
N GLY A 100 6.43 -18.33 -9.50
CA GLY A 100 7.46 -18.69 -10.47
C GLY A 100 8.23 -19.95 -10.07
N LYS A 101 9.08 -20.44 -10.98
CA LYS A 101 10.05 -21.49 -10.65
C LYS A 101 11.18 -20.90 -9.78
N PRO A 102 11.79 -21.69 -8.88
CA PRO A 102 12.97 -21.28 -8.14
C PRO A 102 14.13 -20.89 -9.06
#